data_AF-A0A1W9YV33-F1
#
_entry.id   AF-A0A1W9YV33-F1
#
_cell.length_a   1.000
_cell.length_b   1.000
_cell.length_c   1.000
_cell.angle_alpha   90.00
_cell.angle_beta   90.00
_cell.angle_gamma   90.00
#
_symmetry.space_group_name_H-M   'P 1'
#
loop_
_entity.id
_entity.type
_entity.pdbx_description
1 polymer ?
#
loop_
_entity_poly.entity_id
_entity_poly.type
_entity_poly.pdbx_seq_one_letter_code
_entity_poly.pdbx_strand_id
1 'polypeptide(L)' 'VADLPDALDALRNEYRGYDWPADKIEEFILTLDRNGLATAYLFRCLSCGVHLAYADFA' A
#
# COMPACT_ATOMS: atom_id res chain seq x y z
N VAL A 1 -2.90 -3.34 -9.80
CA VAL A 1 -3.18 -2.84 -8.43
C VAL A 1 -4.69 -2.89 -8.14
N ALA A 2 -5.09 -3.30 -6.93
CA ALA A 2 -6.51 -3.38 -6.53
C ALA A 2 -7.10 -1.99 -6.20
N ASP A 3 -8.39 -1.78 -6.48
CA ASP A 3 -9.12 -0.54 -6.18
C ASP A 3 -9.60 -0.53 -4.71
N LEU A 4 -8.66 -0.26 -3.79
CA LEU A 4 -8.89 -0.27 -2.35
C LEU A 4 -8.33 1.03 -1.73
N PRO A 5 -9.08 2.14 -1.77
CA PRO A 5 -8.55 3.47 -1.44
C PRO A 5 -7.97 3.54 -0.02
N ASP A 6 -8.66 2.97 0.97
CA ASP A 6 -8.18 2.97 2.37
C ASP A 6 -6.81 2.29 2.52
N ALA A 7 -6.61 1.18 1.81
CA ALA A 7 -5.38 0.41 1.85
C ALA A 7 -4.23 1.13 1.15
N LEU A 8 -4.51 1.79 0.01
CA LEU A 8 -3.52 2.58 -0.71
C LEU A 8 -3.13 3.83 0.07
N ASP A 9 -4.09 4.49 0.73
CA ASP A 9 -3.83 5.68 1.54
C ASP A 9 -3.03 5.36 2.79
N ALA A 10 -3.21 4.17 3.38
CA ALA A 10 -2.36 3.71 4.47
C ALA A 10 -0.89 3.60 4.05
N LEU A 11 -0.61 2.96 2.91
CA LEU A 11 0.74 2.85 2.36
C LEU A 11 1.34 4.24 2.07
N ARG A 12 0.56 5.13 1.44
CA ARG A 12 1.01 6.49 1.16
C ARG A 12 1.40 7.24 2.44
N ASN A 13 0.59 7.12 3.48
CA ASN A 13 0.85 7.80 4.75
C ASN A 13 2.07 7.21 5.47
N GLU A 14 2.22 5.88 5.44
CA GLU A 14 3.38 5.21 6.02
C GLU A 14 4.68 5.63 5.32
N TYR A 15 4.76 5.56 3.98
CA TYR A 15 5.98 5.91 3.25
C TYR A 15 6.29 7.40 3.26
N ARG A 16 5.29 8.28 3.37
CA ARG A 16 5.52 9.71 3.68
C ARG A 16 6.20 9.87 5.04
N GLY A 17 5.85 9.03 6.02
CA GLY A 17 6.53 9.00 7.33
C GLY A 17 8.00 8.55 7.26
N TYR A 18 8.39 7.87 6.19
CA TYR A 18 9.79 7.53 5.87
C TYR A 18 10.47 8.54 4.93
N ASP A 19 9.90 9.73 4.74
CA ASP A 19 10.40 10.79 3.85
C ASP A 19 10.57 10.37 2.38
N TRP A 20 9.81 9.38 1.91
CA TRP A 20 9.84 9.01 0.50
C TRP A 20 9.19 10.11 -0.37
N PRO A 21 9.81 10.45 -1.52
CA PRO A 21 9.18 11.28 -2.54
C PRO A 21 7.84 10.69 -3.02
N ALA A 22 6.85 11.54 -3.29
CA ALA A 22 5.50 11.09 -3.65
C ALA A 22 5.46 10.25 -4.93
N ASP A 23 6.27 10.59 -5.93
CA ASP A 23 6.47 9.82 -7.15
C ASP A 23 7.02 8.42 -6.86
N LYS A 24 8.04 8.32 -6.00
CA LYS A 24 8.60 7.03 -5.56
C LYS A 24 7.55 6.15 -4.87
N ILE A 25 6.68 6.75 -4.05
CA ILE A 25 5.59 6.04 -3.37
C ILE A 25 4.61 5.45 -4.38
N GLU A 26 4.16 6.24 -5.36
CA GLU A 26 3.22 5.76 -6.38
C GLU A 26 3.88 4.71 -7.29
N GLU A 27 5.15 4.88 -7.67
CA GLU A 27 5.91 3.86 -8.42
C GLU A 27 5.96 2.54 -7.66
N PHE A 28 6.25 2.57 -6.37
CA PHE A 28 6.26 1.37 -5.53
C PHE A 28 4.86 0.73 -5.45
N ILE A 29 3.80 1.51 -5.22
CA ILE A 29 2.42 1.01 -5.19
C ILE A 29 2.05 0.34 -6.52
N LEU A 30 2.50 0.86 -7.65
CA LEU A 30 2.28 0.24 -8.96
C LEU A 30 2.95 -1.13 -9.10
N THR A 31 4.03 -1.40 -8.35
CA THR A 31 4.66 -2.73 -8.30
C THR A 31 3.90 -3.74 -7.44
N LEU A 32 2.91 -3.30 -6.63
CA LEU A 32 1.99 -4.17 -5.89
C LEU A 32 0.89 -4.71 -6.82
N ASP A 33 1.33 -5.42 -7.86
CA ASP A 33 0.50 -6.07 -8.85
C ASP A 33 0.69 -7.59 -8.81
N ARG A 34 -0.30 -8.34 -9.33
CA ARG A 34 -0.22 -9.81 -9.42
C ARG A 34 1.03 -10.29 -10.17
N ASN A 35 1.50 -9.50 -11.14
CA ASN A 35 2.72 -9.79 -11.89
C ASN A 35 3.90 -8.88 -11.49
N GLY A 36 3.74 -8.10 -10.43
CA GLY A 36 4.75 -7.18 -9.94
C GLY A 36 5.80 -7.88 -9.07
N LEU A 37 6.83 -7.12 -8.68
CA LEU A 37 7.97 -7.64 -7.93
C LEU A 37 7.77 -7.56 -6.41
N ALA A 38 6.93 -6.63 -5.95
CA ALA A 38 6.69 -6.41 -4.53
C ALA A 38 5.47 -7.19 -4.04
N THR A 39 5.48 -7.55 -2.76
CA THR A 39 4.37 -8.22 -2.10
C THR A 39 3.82 -7.37 -0.98
N ALA A 40 2.52 -7.51 -0.71
CA ALA A 40 1.83 -6.81 0.36
C ALA A 40 0.84 -7.76 1.04
N TYR A 41 0.58 -7.49 2.31
CA TYR A 41 -0.54 -8.07 3.04
C TYR A 41 -1.72 -7.10 3.00
N LEU A 42 -2.90 -7.63 2.70
CA LEU A 42 -4.16 -6.88 2.74
C LEU A 42 -5.01 -7.39 3.91
N PHE A 43 -5.39 -6.46 4.78
CA PHE A 43 -6.26 -6.70 5.92
C PHE A 43 -7.61 -6.03 5.69
N ARG A 44 -8.67 -6.64 6.23
CA ARG A 44 -10.01 -6.06 6.31
C ARG A 44 -10.48 -6.08 7.75
N CYS A 45 -10.85 -4.92 8.28
CA CYS A 45 -11.46 -4.83 9.60
C CYS A 45 -12.83 -5.50 9.59
N LEU A 46 -13.05 -6.49 10.45
CA LEU A 46 -14.33 -7.19 10.53
C LEU A 46 -15.44 -6.36 11.20
N SER A 47 -15.07 -5.33 11.97
CA SER A 47 -16.04 -4.46 12.64
C SER A 47 -16.57 -3.33 11.74
N CYS A 48 -15.70 -2.67 10.98
CA CYS A 48 -16.08 -1.51 10.15
C CYS A 48 -15.87 -1.71 8.64
N GLY A 49 -15.25 -2.80 8.20
CA GLY A 49 -15.06 -3.10 6.78
C GLY A 49 -13.90 -2.35 6.09
N VAL A 50 -13.24 -1.42 6.78
CA VAL A 50 -12.08 -0.66 6.27
C VAL A 50 -10.93 -1.61 5.91
N HIS A 51 -10.22 -1.28 4.83
CA HIS A 51 -9.06 -2.03 4.37
C HIS A 51 -7.76 -1.36 4.81
N LEU A 52 -6.75 -2.18 5.11
CA LEU A 52 -5.40 -1.73 5.43
C LEU A 52 -4.41 -2.58 4.63
N ALA A 53 -3.41 -1.96 4.01
CA ALA A 53 -2.29 -2.69 3.42
C ALA A 53 -1.01 -2.44 4.21
N TYR A 54 -0.16 -3.45 4.23
CA TYR A 54 1.23 -3.38 4.71
C TYR A 54 2.13 -4.01 3.65
N ALA A 55 3.21 -3.34 3.31
CA ALA A 55 4.23 -3.86 2.43
C ALA A 55 5.60 -3.55 3.01
N ASP A 56 6.44 -4.59 3.12
CA ASP A 56 7.82 -4.40 3.54
C ASP A 56 8.67 -3.97 2.35
N PHE A 57 9.67 -3.13 2.62
CA PHE A 57 10.59 -2.55 1.63
C PHE A 57 12.03 -2.89 2.02
N ALA A 58 12.32 -4.18 2.18
CA ALA A 58 13.70 -4.67 2.36
C ALA A 58 14.50 -4.57 1.04
#